data_AF-A0A968Z2P9-F1
#
_entry.id   AF-A0A968Z2P9-F1
#
_cell.length_a   1.000
_cell.length_b   1.000
_cell.length_c   1.000
_cell.angle_alpha   90.00
_cell.angle_beta   90.00
_cell.angle_gamma   90.00
#
_symmetry.space_group_name_H-M   'P 1'
#
loop_
_entity.id
_entity.type
_entity.pdbx_description
1 polymer ?
#
loop_
_entity_poly.entity_id
_entity_poly.type
_entity_poly.pdbx_seq_one_letter_code
_entity_poly.pdbx_strand_id
1 'polypeptide(L)'
;MVPLFSWHVRLGSALLLVAMNFGIAPLQSFQSVSAQTKPLPVRDRKTSFLLAQSSVAETVDKIARQITVRIDSTKSGNGSGVIVAKQGTTYYVLTAEHVVPKPDDYTLTTPMARNTPSVLERSRN
;
A
#
# COMPACT_ATOMS: atom_id res chain seq x y z
N MET A 1 -56.28 -7.62 5.16
CA MET A 1 -55.22 -6.94 4.37
C MET A 1 -54.69 -7.93 3.35
N VAL A 2 -55.06 -7.75 2.08
CA VAL A 2 -54.61 -8.54 0.92
C VAL A 2 -54.56 -7.57 -0.27
N PRO A 3 -53.47 -7.48 -1.05
CA PRO A 3 -53.29 -6.40 -2.02
C PRO A 3 -53.94 -6.69 -3.38
N LEU A 4 -54.40 -5.60 -3.99
CA LEU A 4 -55.02 -5.47 -5.31
C LEU A 4 -53.92 -5.54 -6.39
N PHE A 5 -53.94 -6.55 -7.27
CA PHE A 5 -53.05 -6.63 -8.44
C PHE A 5 -53.86 -6.28 -9.70
N SER A 6 -53.56 -5.12 -10.28
CA SER A 6 -54.12 -4.64 -11.55
C SER A 6 -53.21 -5.09 -12.70
N TRP A 7 -53.76 -5.85 -13.66
CA TRP A 7 -53.13 -6.16 -14.93
C TRP A 7 -53.81 -5.35 -16.04
N HIS A 8 -53.06 -4.55 -16.79
CA HIS A 8 -53.52 -3.96 -18.05
C HIS A 8 -52.97 -4.79 -19.23
N VAL A 9 -53.85 -5.50 -19.92
CA VAL A 9 -53.59 -6.11 -21.24
C VAL A 9 -53.81 -5.03 -22.30
N ARG A 10 -52.81 -4.78 -23.15
CA ARG A 10 -52.99 -4.02 -24.40
C ARG A 10 -52.78 -4.97 -25.58
N LEU A 11 -53.88 -5.34 -26.24
CA LEU A 11 -53.88 -6.00 -27.54
C LEU A 11 -53.48 -4.98 -28.63
N GLY A 12 -52.52 -5.36 -29.47
CA GLY A 12 -52.07 -4.57 -30.62
C GLY A 12 -51.59 -5.46 -31.76
N SER A 13 -52.55 -5.91 -32.57
CA SER A 13 -52.56 -5.99 -34.04
C SER A 13 -51.34 -6.48 -34.85
N ALA A 14 -51.64 -7.56 -35.60
CA ALA A 14 -51.38 -7.78 -37.03
C ALA A 14 -49.98 -8.15 -37.55
N LEU A 15 -49.89 -9.43 -37.98
CA LEU A 15 -49.45 -9.93 -39.30
C LEU A 15 -48.11 -9.43 -39.87
N LEU A 16 -47.12 -10.32 -39.94
CA LEU A 16 -46.04 -10.21 -40.93
C LEU A 16 -45.59 -11.60 -41.44
N LEU A 17 -45.52 -11.67 -42.76
CA LEU A 17 -45.26 -12.83 -43.61
C LEU A 17 -43.82 -13.37 -43.50
N VAL A 18 -43.72 -14.66 -43.80
CA VAL A 18 -42.55 -15.55 -43.88
C VAL A 18 -41.49 -15.05 -44.88
N ALA A 19 -40.21 -15.15 -44.50
CA ALA A 19 -39.12 -15.68 -45.34
C ALA A 19 -37.78 -15.61 -44.58
N MET A 20 -37.11 -16.74 -44.33
CA MET A 20 -35.66 -16.72 -44.04
C MET A 20 -34.94 -17.89 -44.72
N ASN A 21 -34.00 -17.49 -45.58
CA ASN A 21 -33.12 -18.26 -46.44
C ASN A 21 -32.33 -19.37 -45.72
N PHE A 22 -32.29 -20.55 -46.33
CA PHE A 22 -31.25 -21.54 -46.04
C PHE A 22 -29.92 -21.08 -46.66
N GLY A 23 -29.03 -20.52 -45.85
CA GLY A 23 -27.67 -20.18 -46.25
C GLY A 23 -26.74 -21.39 -46.18
N ILE A 24 -26.18 -21.79 -47.32
CA ILE A 24 -25.03 -22.71 -47.37
C ILE A 24 -23.79 -21.84 -47.08
N ALA A 25 -23.13 -22.03 -45.94
CA ALA A 25 -21.88 -21.35 -45.64
C ALA A 25 -20.72 -22.02 -46.43
N PRO A 26 -19.83 -21.25 -47.09
CA PRO A 26 -18.66 -21.82 -47.73
C PRO A 26 -17.61 -22.25 -46.70
N LEU A 27 -16.98 -23.39 -46.96
CA LEU A 27 -15.89 -23.98 -46.20
C LEU A 27 -14.70 -23.00 -46.16
N GLN A 28 -14.37 -22.47 -44.99
CA GLN A 28 -13.26 -21.51 -44.85
C GLN A 28 -11.90 -22.24 -44.96
N SER A 29 -11.00 -21.67 -45.76
CA SER A 29 -9.63 -22.12 -45.94
C SER A 29 -8.82 -22.02 -44.65
N PHE A 30 -8.09 -23.08 -44.32
CA PHE A 30 -7.15 -23.10 -43.19
C PHE A 30 -5.99 -22.14 -43.47
N GLN A 31 -5.92 -21.05 -42.70
CA GLN A 31 -4.78 -20.13 -42.73
C GLN A 31 -3.60 -20.75 -41.98
N SER A 32 -2.40 -20.66 -42.56
CA SER A 32 -1.16 -21.18 -42.00
C SER A 32 -0.82 -20.49 -40.67
N VAL A 33 -0.66 -21.27 -39.60
CA VAL A 33 -0.18 -20.77 -38.31
C VAL A 33 1.33 -20.56 -38.41
N SER A 34 1.76 -19.30 -38.51
CA SER A 34 3.17 -18.94 -38.29
C SER A 34 3.44 -19.01 -36.78
N ALA A 35 4.44 -19.80 -36.38
CA ALA A 35 4.84 -19.89 -34.99
C ALA A 35 5.52 -18.59 -34.56
N GLN A 36 4.78 -17.72 -33.87
CA GLN A 36 5.32 -16.52 -33.25
C GLN A 36 6.23 -16.92 -32.06
N THR A 37 7.53 -17.08 -32.30
CA THR A 37 8.49 -17.25 -31.21
C THR A 37 8.70 -15.90 -30.53
N LYS A 38 7.82 -15.56 -29.58
CA LYS A 38 8.02 -14.44 -28.66
C LYS A 38 9.31 -14.72 -27.88
N PRO A 39 10.39 -13.91 -28.02
CA PRO A 39 11.62 -14.19 -27.32
C PRO A 39 11.36 -14.21 -25.81
N LEU A 40 11.81 -15.26 -25.15
CA LEU A 40 11.73 -15.39 -23.71
C LEU A 40 12.52 -14.23 -23.08
N PRO A 41 12.01 -13.57 -22.02
CA PRO A 41 12.80 -12.57 -21.32
C PRO A 41 14.04 -13.25 -20.74
N VAL A 42 15.21 -12.92 -21.27
CA VAL A 42 16.50 -13.33 -20.71
C VAL A 42 16.60 -12.64 -19.34
N ARG A 43 16.40 -13.41 -18.27
CA ARG A 43 16.56 -12.93 -16.89
C ARG A 43 18.04 -12.63 -16.67
N ASP A 44 18.43 -11.37 -16.82
CA ASP A 44 19.75 -10.92 -16.37
C ASP A 44 19.80 -10.99 -14.84
N ARG A 45 20.59 -11.94 -14.34
CA ARG A 45 20.75 -12.17 -12.89
C ARG A 45 21.29 -10.94 -12.17
N LYS A 46 22.07 -10.07 -12.84
CA LYS A 46 22.54 -8.82 -12.24
C LYS A 46 21.36 -7.88 -11.97
N THR A 47 20.47 -7.73 -12.94
CA THR A 47 19.31 -6.85 -12.81
C THR A 47 18.33 -7.35 -11.73
N SER A 48 18.06 -8.66 -11.68
CA SER A 48 17.21 -9.22 -10.61
C SER A 48 17.82 -9.09 -9.22
N PHE A 49 19.14 -9.21 -9.10
CA PHE A 49 19.85 -9.04 -7.83
C PHE A 49 19.85 -7.58 -7.35
N LEU A 50 20.11 -6.63 -8.26
CA LEU A 50 20.06 -5.20 -7.94
C LEU A 50 18.64 -4.75 -7.55
N LEU A 51 17.61 -5.23 -8.25
CA LEU A 51 16.21 -4.94 -7.89
C LEU A 51 15.82 -5.53 -6.53
N ALA A 52 16.30 -6.74 -6.20
CA ALA A 52 16.10 -7.36 -4.89
C ALA A 52 16.88 -6.62 -3.77
N GLN A 53 18.06 -6.09 -4.06
CA GLN A 53 18.83 -5.30 -3.10
C GLN A 53 18.16 -3.94 -2.84
N SER A 54 17.66 -3.27 -3.88
CA SER A 54 16.91 -2.02 -3.76
C SER A 54 15.64 -2.20 -2.92
N SER A 55 14.89 -3.29 -3.13
CA SER A 55 13.67 -3.54 -2.35
C SER A 55 13.95 -3.81 -0.87
N VAL A 56 15.06 -4.49 -0.55
CA VAL A 56 15.51 -4.67 0.85
C VAL A 56 15.93 -3.33 1.44
N ALA A 57 16.73 -2.52 0.72
CA ALA A 57 17.16 -1.21 1.19
C ALA A 57 15.96 -0.27 1.46
N GLU A 58 14.96 -0.25 0.56
CA GLU A 58 13.71 0.49 0.76
C GLU A 58 12.92 0.01 1.98
N THR A 59 12.88 -1.31 2.21
CA THR A 59 12.19 -1.88 3.37
C THR A 59 12.89 -1.48 4.67
N VAL A 60 14.22 -1.55 4.70
CA VAL A 60 15.02 -1.13 5.85
C VAL A 60 14.86 0.37 6.10
N ASP A 61 14.93 1.22 5.07
CA ASP A 61 14.71 2.67 5.21
C ASP A 61 13.31 2.99 5.75
N LYS A 62 12.28 2.31 5.23
CA LYS A 62 10.91 2.45 5.75
C LYS A 62 10.84 2.11 7.23
N ILE A 63 11.35 0.95 7.65
CA ILE A 63 11.33 0.54 9.06
C ILE A 63 12.16 1.51 9.92
N ALA A 64 13.34 1.88 9.48
CA ALA A 64 14.24 2.78 10.21
C ALA A 64 13.60 4.15 10.47
N ARG A 65 12.92 4.73 9.48
CA ARG A 65 12.18 6.00 9.63
C ARG A 65 11.05 5.90 10.65
N GLN A 66 10.42 4.74 10.76
CA GLN A 66 9.29 4.53 11.67
C GLN A 66 9.74 4.45 13.13
N ILE A 67 10.90 3.85 13.39
CA ILE A 67 11.42 3.66 14.76
C ILE A 67 12.38 4.76 15.22
N THR A 68 12.90 5.58 14.30
CA THR A 68 13.77 6.71 14.63
C THR A 68 12.95 7.92 15.07
N VAL A 69 13.30 8.49 16.22
CA VAL A 69 12.73 9.73 16.74
C VAL A 69 13.74 10.87 16.61
N ARG A 70 13.25 12.06 16.27
CA ARG A 70 13.97 13.32 16.45
C ARG A 70 13.65 13.87 17.83
N ILE A 71 14.67 14.33 18.53
CA ILE A 71 14.59 14.88 19.88
C ILE A 71 15.05 16.33 19.83
N ASP A 72 14.13 17.25 20.08
CA ASP A 72 14.43 18.68 20.13
C ASP A 72 14.21 19.20 21.55
N SER A 73 15.14 20.01 22.05
CA SER A 73 14.99 20.79 23.30
C SER A 73 15.36 22.25 23.03
N THR A 74 14.72 23.15 23.75
CA THR A 74 15.03 24.58 23.69
C THR A 74 16.27 24.96 24.51
N LYS A 75 16.75 24.09 25.41
CA LYS A 75 17.83 24.42 26.37
C LYS A 75 19.01 23.44 26.38
N SER A 76 18.85 22.22 25.86
CA SER A 76 19.78 21.10 26.10
C SER A 76 20.37 20.50 24.81
N GLY A 77 20.12 21.10 23.65
CA GLY A 77 20.58 20.64 22.35
C GLY A 77 19.63 19.66 21.67
N ASN A 78 19.92 19.31 20.42
CA ASN A 78 19.08 18.48 19.57
C ASN A 78 19.79 17.16 19.26
N GLY A 79 19.02 16.11 19.00
CA GLY A 79 19.56 14.81 18.65
C GLY A 79 18.49 13.86 18.11
N SER A 80 18.83 12.58 18.13
CA SER A 80 17.95 11.50 17.69
C SER A 80 17.98 10.34 18.67
N GLY A 81 16.99 9.45 18.54
CA GLY A 81 16.90 8.24 19.31
C GLY A 81 16.16 7.15 18.55
N VAL A 82 16.11 5.95 19.14
CA VAL A 82 15.43 4.79 18.56
C VAL A 82 14.44 4.24 19.57
N ILE A 83 13.21 3.98 19.11
CA ILE A 83 12.18 3.30 19.91
C ILE A 83 12.57 1.83 20.07
N VAL A 84 12.67 1.37 21.33
CA VAL A 84 13.03 -0.02 21.66
C VAL A 84 11.92 -0.80 22.34
N ALA A 85 10.94 -0.12 22.93
CA ALA A 85 9.77 -0.76 23.51
C ALA A 85 8.55 0.17 23.49
N LYS A 86 7.36 -0.42 23.61
CA LYS A 86 6.09 0.28 23.77
C LYS A 86 5.25 -0.44 24.83
N GLN A 87 4.71 0.32 25.77
CA GLN A 87 3.77 -0.18 26.78
C GLN A 87 2.55 0.75 26.83
N GLY A 88 1.40 0.27 26.34
CA GLY A 88 0.21 1.11 26.19
C GLY A 88 0.46 2.28 25.24
N THR A 89 0.35 3.51 25.76
CA THR A 89 0.65 4.77 25.04
C THR A 89 2.08 5.27 25.25
N THR A 90 2.87 4.59 26.09
CA THR A 90 4.25 4.97 26.42
C THR A 90 5.24 4.31 25.47
N TYR A 91 6.17 5.09 24.93
CA TYR A 91 7.27 4.62 24.09
C TYR A 91 8.60 4.80 24.84
N TYR A 92 9.46 3.79 24.77
CA TYR A 92 10.79 3.80 25.36
C TYR A 92 11.82 4.07 24.27
N VAL A 93 12.63 5.11 24.45
CA VAL A 93 13.59 5.60 23.47
C VAL A 93 15.00 5.47 24.01
N LEU A 94 15.89 4.85 23.25
CA LEU A 94 17.34 4.93 23.48
C LEU A 94 17.90 6.16 22.75
N THR A 95 18.69 6.96 23.47
CA THR A 95 19.39 8.13 22.92
C THR A 95 20.72 8.33 23.64
N ALA A 96 21.55 9.23 23.13
CA ALA A 96 22.81 9.58 23.77
C ALA A 96 22.56 10.42 25.03
N GLU A 97 23.45 10.25 26.01
CA GLU A 97 23.37 10.95 27.29
C GLU A 97 23.38 12.48 27.10
N HIS A 98 24.26 12.99 26.23
CA HIS A 98 24.39 14.42 25.98
C HIS A 98 23.18 15.05 25.26
N VAL A 99 22.27 14.25 24.69
CA VAL A 99 21.01 14.74 24.10
C VAL A 99 19.98 14.99 25.20
N VAL A 100 20.01 14.18 26.27
CA VAL A 100 19.14 14.29 27.45
C VAL A 100 19.97 14.35 28.73
N PRO A 101 20.80 15.40 28.90
CA PRO A 101 21.74 15.48 30.02
C PRO A 101 21.02 15.76 31.35
N LYS A 102 19.82 16.36 31.30
CA LYS A 102 19.03 16.74 32.46
C LYS A 102 17.53 16.73 32.12
N PRO A 103 16.64 16.69 33.13
CA PRO A 103 15.22 16.91 32.91
C PRO A 103 14.98 18.27 32.24
N ASP A 104 14.20 18.27 31.17
CA ASP A 104 13.84 19.45 30.39
C ASP A 104 12.59 19.13 29.56
N ASP A 105 12.04 20.15 28.90
CA ASP A 105 10.95 19.96 27.94
C ASP A 105 11.53 19.52 26.60
N TYR A 106 11.25 18.26 26.24
CA TYR A 106 11.66 17.68 24.97
C TYR A 106 10.46 17.50 24.04
N THR A 107 10.67 17.79 22.76
CA THR A 107 9.71 17.47 21.71
C THR A 107 10.22 16.26 20.93
N LEU A 108 9.42 15.19 20.92
CA LEU A 108 9.67 14.02 20.11
C LEU A 108 8.90 14.13 18.80
N THR A 109 9.61 14.08 17.67
CA THR A 109 8.99 14.03 16.35
C THR A 109 9.37 12.72 15.67
N THR A 110 8.37 11.95 15.29
CA THR A 110 8.55 10.75 14.44
C THR A 110 7.65 10.90 13.22
N PRO A 111 8.07 10.44 12.03
CA PRO A 111 7.28 10.54 10.79
C PRO A 111 5.84 9.99 10.89
N MET A 112 5.58 9.11 11.86
CA MET A 112 4.29 8.47 12.13
C MET A 112 3.61 8.90 13.44
N ALA A 113 4.25 9.77 14.23
CA ALA A 113 3.76 10.21 15.53
C ALA A 113 3.59 11.72 15.47
N ARG A 114 2.33 12.12 15.28
CA ARG A 114 1.81 13.45 15.50
C ARG A 114 2.53 14.11 16.68
N ASN A 115 3.04 15.32 16.45
CA ASN A 115 3.79 16.16 17.38
C ASN A 115 3.17 16.09 18.78
N THR A 116 3.73 15.27 19.67
CA THR A 116 3.22 15.08 21.03
C THR A 116 4.27 15.63 21.99
N PRO A 117 3.98 16.75 22.70
CA PRO A 117 4.87 17.18 23.77
C PRO A 117 4.88 16.08 24.82
N SER A 118 6.05 15.53 25.12
CA SER A 118 6.21 14.45 26.10
C SER A 118 7.36 14.80 27.02
N VAL A 119 7.10 14.73 28.32
CA VAL A 119 8.12 14.89 29.35
C VAL A 119 8.99 13.62 29.32
N LEU A 120 10.24 13.76 28.88
CA LEU A 120 11.21 12.67 28.96
C LEU A 120 11.75 12.60 30.37
N GLU A 121 11.31 11.60 31.14
CA GLU A 121 11.93 11.26 32.41
C GLU A 121 12.99 10.19 32.20
N ARG A 122 14.23 10.50 32.59
CA ARG A 122 15.35 9.55 32.54
C ARG A 122 15.06 8.41 33.51
N SER A 123 15.11 7.17 33.04
CA SER A 123 15.08 6.00 33.93
C SER A 123 16.27 6.09 34.90
N ARG A 124 15.99 6.35 36.18
CA ARG A 124 17.01 6.38 37.23
C ARG A 124 17.37 4.93 37.56
N ASN A 125 18.64 4.59 37.32
CA ASN A 125 19.28 3.42 37.91
C ASN A 125 19.97 3.83 39.20
#